data_AF-A0A966TGW5-F1
#
_entry.id   AF-A0A966TGW5-F1
#
_cell.length_a   1.000
_cell.length_b   1.000
_cell.length_c   1.000
_cell.angle_alpha   90.00
_cell.angle_beta   90.00
_cell.angle_gamma   90.00
#
_symmetry.space_group_name_H-M   'P 1'
#
loop_
_entity.id
_entity.type
_entity.pdbx_description
1 polymer ?
#
loop_
_entity_poly.entity_id
_entity_poly.type
_entity_poly.pdbx_seq_one_letter_code
_entity_poly.pdbx_strand_id
1 'polypeptide(L)' 'MIYIVDIDHTICHTPEIDGKQRYDLSTPYPERIEKINKLYDEGHTIIYWTARGSGSGINQFKITHGSLLAWGAK' A
#
# COMPACT_ATOMS: atom_id res chain seq x y z
N MET A 1 -17.45 -9.91 0.21
CA MET A 1 -16.34 -10.57 -0.50
C MET A 1 -15.03 -10.15 0.15
N ILE A 2 -13.98 -10.97 0.08
CA ILE A 2 -12.65 -10.59 0.57
C ILE A 2 -11.79 -10.21 -0.64
N TYR A 3 -11.16 -9.04 -0.60
CA TYR A 3 -10.19 -8.59 -1.59
C TYR A 3 -8.83 -8.46 -0.93
N ILE A 4 -7.82 -9.06 -1.57
CA ILE A 4 -6.43 -8.91 -1.18
C ILE A 4 -5.79 -7.95 -2.17
N VAL A 5 -5.22 -6.87 -1.67
CA VAL A 5 -4.74 -5.74 -2.48
C VAL A 5 -3.24 -5.58 -2.25
N ASP A 6 -2.47 -5.70 -3.32
CA ASP A 6 -1.05 -5.37 -3.32
C ASP A 6 -0.83 -3.86 -3.12
N ILE A 7 0.36 -3.47 -2.67
CA ILE A 7 0.69 -2.08 -2.34
C ILE A 7 1.53 -1.42 -3.44
N ASP A 8 2.70 -1.96 -3.72
CA ASP A 8 3.70 -1.33 -4.58
C ASP A 8 3.32 -1.44 -6.06
N HIS A 9 3.24 -0.30 -6.75
CA HIS A 9 2.73 -0.18 -8.13
C HIS A 9 1.26 -0.56 -8.33
N THR A 10 0.56 -0.95 -7.25
CA THR A 10 -0.88 -1.22 -7.23
C THR A 10 -1.66 -0.05 -6.64
N ILE A 11 -1.39 0.39 -5.41
CA ILE A 11 -2.06 1.56 -4.78
C ILE A 11 -1.13 2.77 -4.60
N CYS A 12 0.16 2.59 -4.81
CA CYS A 12 1.15 3.67 -4.76
C CYS A 12 2.28 3.43 -5.76
N HIS A 13 2.97 4.50 -6.15
CA HIS A 13 4.28 4.42 -6.77
C HIS A 13 5.35 4.35 -5.67
N THR A 14 6.29 3.43 -5.79
CA THR A 14 7.49 3.39 -4.94
C THR A 14 8.72 3.63 -5.80
N PRO A 15 9.49 4.69 -5.55
CA PRO A 15 10.69 4.95 -6.33
C PRO A 15 11.80 3.97 -5.93
N GLU A 16 12.63 3.63 -6.91
CA GLU A 16 13.89 2.94 -6.71
C GLU A 16 15.04 3.94 -6.80
N ILE A 17 15.90 3.96 -5.77
CA ILE A 17 17.09 4.82 -5.70
C ILE A 17 18.26 3.93 -5.30
N ASP A 18 19.35 3.99 -6.07
CA ASP A 18 20.57 3.18 -5.88
C ASP A 18 20.28 1.67 -5.78
N GLY A 19 19.37 1.18 -6.63
CA GLY A 19 18.98 -0.23 -6.67
C GLY A 19 18.14 -0.69 -5.47
N LYS A 20 17.60 0.24 -4.68
CA LYS A 20 16.77 -0.05 -3.50
C LYS A 20 15.44 0.67 -3.56
N GLN A 21 14.37 -0.05 -3.23
CA GLN A 21 13.06 0.55 -3.08
C GLN A 21 13.02 1.49 -1.87
N ARG A 22 12.47 2.69 -2.07
CA ARG A 22 12.35 3.75 -1.06
C ARG A 22 10.90 3.91 -0.64
N TYR A 23 10.46 3.05 0.26
CA TYR A 23 9.09 3.01 0.79
C TYR A 23 8.69 4.30 1.53
N ASP A 24 9.67 5.01 2.09
CA ASP A 24 9.51 6.31 2.74
C ASP A 24 9.15 7.43 1.77
N LEU A 25 9.43 7.22 0.47
CA LEU A 25 9.16 8.17 -0.61
C LEU A 25 8.01 7.73 -1.52
N SER A 26 7.24 6.72 -1.10
CA SER A 26 6.09 6.26 -1.88
C SER A 26 5.04 7.37 -2.01
N THR A 27 4.44 7.49 -3.20
CA THR A 27 3.35 8.43 -3.49
C THR A 27 2.08 7.67 -3.89
N PRO A 28 0.90 8.03 -3.37
CA PRO A 28 -0.33 7.27 -3.64
C PRO A 28 -0.79 7.42 -5.09
N TYR A 29 -1.61 6.46 -5.53
CA TYR A 29 -2.51 6.59 -6.67
C TYR A 29 -3.93 6.85 -6.14
N PRO A 30 -4.35 8.12 -5.95
CA PRO A 30 -5.59 8.46 -5.25
C PRO A 30 -6.83 7.82 -5.89
N GLU A 31 -6.86 7.73 -7.22
CA GLU A 31 -7.97 7.15 -7.97
C GLU A 31 -8.14 5.64 -7.70
N ARG A 32 -7.05 4.93 -7.41
CA ARG A 32 -7.09 3.51 -7.10
C ARG A 32 -7.51 3.29 -5.64
N ILE A 33 -7.04 4.15 -4.74
CA ILE A 33 -7.45 4.14 -3.33
C ILE A 33 -8.95 4.41 -3.23
N GLU A 34 -9.48 5.40 -3.96
CA GLU A 34 -10.91 5.67 -4.00
C GLU A 34 -11.73 4.46 -4.46
N LYS A 35 -11.26 3.75 -5.49
CA LYS A 35 -11.90 2.51 -5.97
C LYS A 35 -11.93 1.41 -4.91
N ILE A 36 -10.83 1.21 -4.16
CA ILE A 36 -10.77 0.21 -3.10
C ILE A 36 -11.64 0.63 -1.91
N ASN A 37 -11.62 1.91 -1.55
CA ASN A 37 -12.48 2.47 -0.50
C ASN A 37 -13.97 2.28 -0.82
N LYS A 38 -14.36 2.41 -2.10
CA LYS A 38 -15.73 2.11 -2.53
C LYS A 38 -16.11 0.65 -2.27
N LEU A 39 -15.22 -0.30 -2.56
CA LEU A 39 -15.46 -1.72 -2.27
C LEU A 39 -15.63 -1.96 -0.76
N TYR A 40 -14.81 -1.28 0.06
CA TYR A 40 -14.97 -1.30 1.52
C TYR A 40 -16.34 -0.75 1.94
N ASP A 41 -16.74 0.41 1.42
CA ASP A 41 -18.02 1.05 1.73
C ASP A 41 -19.23 0.23 1.26
N GLU A 42 -19.06 -0.64 0.24
CA GLU A 42 -20.03 -1.65 -0.20
C GLU A 42 -20.11 -2.89 0.72
N GLY A 43 -19.36 -2.89 1.84
CA GLY A 43 -19.37 -3.96 2.85
C GLY A 43 -18.43 -5.12 2.52
N HIS A 44 -17.43 -4.91 1.67
CA HIS A 44 -16.39 -5.91 1.42
C HIS A 44 -15.24 -5.78 2.41
N THR A 45 -14.52 -6.88 2.63
CA THR A 45 -13.31 -6.90 3.46
C THR A 45 -12.10 -6.65 2.58
N ILE A 46 -11.33 -5.62 2.89
CA ILE A 46 -10.08 -5.28 2.20
C ILE A 46 -8.90 -5.71 3.08
N ILE A 47 -7.97 -6.44 2.49
CA ILE A 47 -6.71 -6.84 3.13
C ILE A 47 -5.56 -6.33 2.27
N TYR A 48 -4.86 -5.31 2.76
CA TYR A 48 -3.61 -4.90 2.12
C TYR A 48 -2.50 -5.91 2.45
N TRP A 49 -1.87 -6.45 1.41
CA TRP A 49 -0.84 -7.48 1.53
C TRP A 49 0.38 -7.06 0.72
N THR A 50 1.57 -7.18 1.30
CA THR A 50 2.79 -6.72 0.63
C THR A 50 4.01 -7.56 0.99
N ALA A 51 4.97 -7.62 0.07
CA ALA A 51 6.27 -8.22 0.26
C ALA A 51 7.32 -7.23 0.81
N ARG A 52 6.96 -5.97 1.12
CA ARG A 52 7.90 -4.98 1.68
C ARG A 52 8.66 -5.55 2.87
N GLY A 53 9.99 -5.44 2.83
CA GLY A 53 10.88 -5.94 3.88
C GLY A 53 11.24 -7.43 3.78
N SER A 54 10.59 -8.21 2.91
CA SER A 54 10.91 -9.64 2.74
C SER A 54 12.35 -9.88 2.27
N GLY A 55 12.86 -9.07 1.33
CA GLY A 55 14.22 -9.19 0.83
C GLY A 55 15.30 -8.65 1.77
N SER A 56 14.97 -7.68 2.64
CA SER A 56 15.93 -7.05 3.55
C SER A 56 15.88 -7.58 4.99
N GLY A 57 14.81 -8.31 5.36
CA GLY A 57 14.53 -8.72 6.74
C GLY A 57 14.12 -7.57 7.66
N ILE A 58 14.00 -6.34 7.14
CA ILE A 58 13.64 -5.15 7.92
C ILE A 58 12.12 -5.07 8.00
N ASN A 59 11.59 -4.88 9.21
CA ASN A 59 10.15 -4.67 9.40
C ASN A 59 9.72 -3.30 8.86
N GLN A 60 8.99 -3.30 7.74
CA GLN A 60 8.46 -2.11 7.08
C GLN A 60 7.04 -1.72 7.51
N PHE A 61 6.48 -2.36 8.55
CA PHE A 61 5.09 -2.19 8.97
C PHE A 61 4.76 -0.73 9.29
N LYS A 62 5.59 -0.06 10.11
CA LYS A 62 5.32 1.31 10.57
C LYS A 62 5.21 2.30 9.41
N ILE A 63 6.15 2.23 8.45
CA ILE A 63 6.17 3.11 7.27
C ILE A 63 4.96 2.79 6.39
N THR A 64 4.73 1.51 6.10
CA THR A 64 3.65 1.08 5.20
C THR A 64 2.27 1.43 5.76
N HIS A 65 2.01 1.11 7.03
CA HIS A 65 0.74 1.42 7.69
C HIS A 65 0.54 2.94 7.84
N GLY A 66 1.59 3.68 8.21
CA GLY A 66 1.54 5.14 8.29
C GLY A 66 1.18 5.79 6.95
N SER A 67 1.79 5.32 5.87
CA SER A 67 1.48 5.77 4.51
C SER A 67 0.03 5.50 4.13
N LEU A 68 -0.47 4.27 4.33
CA LEU A 68 -1.87 3.92 4.01
C LEU A 68 -2.87 4.82 4.74
N LEU A 69 -2.66 5.07 6.04
CA LEU A 69 -3.49 5.98 6.82
C LEU A 69 -3.42 7.41 6.29
N ALA A 70 -2.22 7.91 5.99
CA ALA A 70 -2.03 9.25 5.47
C ALA A 70 -2.69 9.44 4.09
N TRP A 71 -2.80 8.37 3.30
CA TRP A 71 -3.45 8.39 1.99
C TRP A 71 -4.96 8.14 2.05
N GLY A 72 -5.52 7.86 3.24
CA GLY A 72 -6.94 7.61 3.43
C GLY A 72 -7.42 6.25 2.93
N ALA A 73 -6.54 5.25 2.87
CA ALA A 73 -6.92 3.87 2.57
C ALA A 73 -7.70 3.26 3.75
N LYS A 74 -8.84 2.64 3.45
CA LYS A 74 -9.73 1.97 4.42
C LYS A 74 -9.54 0.45 4.44
#